data_AF-A0A3C0VCL2-F1
#
_entry.id   AF-A0A3C0VCL2-F1
#
_cell.length_a   1.000
_cell.length_b   1.000
_cell.length_c   1.000
_cell.angle_alpha   90.00
_cell.angle_beta   90.00
_cell.angle_gamma   90.00
#
_symmetry.space_group_name_H-M   'P 1'
#
loop_
_entity.id
_entity.type
_entity.pdbx_description
1 polymer ?
#
loop_
_entity_poly.entity_id
_entity_poly.type
_entity_poly.pdbx_seq_one_letter_code
_entity_poly.pdbx_strand_id
1 'polypeptide(L)'
;MRHLAVYVCAPAVAALCSCTRPECGAPPETCASPAAAADTALPMPPKGPPADNFRCHVCHINFADEELAVNHAEAGVGCEKCHGKSDAHCSDEDNITAPDIMYAKEAITPACMACHTALPADHKSVVEGTAEKDRFCTDCHGEHRVAVRSRAWDKTTGKLIVR
;
A
#
# COMPACT_ATOMS: atom_id res chain seq x y z
N MET A 1 6.47 -10.78 -82.77
CA MET A 1 5.64 -9.58 -82.50
C MET A 1 5.70 -9.30 -81.02
N ARG A 2 5.86 -8.03 -80.67
CA ARG A 2 6.09 -7.51 -79.31
C ARG A 2 4.82 -7.61 -78.47
N HIS A 3 4.93 -8.13 -77.25
CA HIS A 3 4.03 -7.74 -76.17
C HIS A 3 4.85 -7.40 -74.92
N LEU A 4 4.89 -6.11 -74.62
CA LEU A 4 5.18 -5.57 -73.29
C LEU A 4 3.93 -5.74 -72.42
N ALA A 5 4.11 -6.21 -71.19
CA ALA A 5 3.24 -5.91 -70.04
C ALA A 5 4.10 -6.08 -68.78
N VAL A 6 4.76 -5.00 -68.36
CA VAL A 6 4.39 -4.14 -67.21
C VAL A 6 4.54 -4.86 -65.86
N TYR A 7 5.57 -4.40 -65.17
CA TYR A 7 6.02 -4.69 -63.81
C TYR A 7 5.00 -4.19 -62.77
N VAL A 8 4.68 -4.99 -61.75
CA VAL A 8 4.33 -4.46 -60.42
C VAL A 8 5.15 -5.23 -59.39
N CYS A 9 6.02 -4.48 -58.73
CA CYS A 9 6.92 -4.89 -57.67
C CYS A 9 6.12 -5.02 -56.36
N ALA A 10 6.14 -6.19 -55.73
CA ALA A 10 5.73 -6.36 -54.34
C ALA A 10 6.98 -6.77 -53.55
N PRO A 11 7.45 -5.99 -52.55
CA PRO A 11 8.51 -6.45 -51.69
C PRO A 11 7.92 -7.39 -50.64
N ALA A 12 8.31 -8.68 -50.69
CA ALA A 12 8.13 -9.58 -49.57
C ALA A 12 9.02 -9.11 -48.41
N VAL A 13 8.38 -8.73 -47.30
CA VAL A 13 9.05 -8.31 -46.07
C VAL A 13 9.83 -9.50 -45.51
N ALA A 14 11.16 -9.37 -45.46
CA ALA A 14 12.03 -10.30 -44.78
C ALA A 14 11.77 -10.24 -43.27
N ALA A 15 11.24 -11.33 -42.71
CA ALA A 15 11.18 -11.53 -41.26
C ALA A 15 12.56 -11.98 -40.76
N LEU A 16 13.37 -11.02 -40.33
CA LEU A 16 14.51 -11.25 -39.45
C LEU A 16 14.36 -10.32 -38.25
N CYS A 17 13.92 -10.87 -37.12
CA CYS A 17 14.09 -10.23 -35.83
C CYS A 17 14.53 -11.28 -34.81
N SER A 18 15.77 -11.74 -35.01
CA SER A 18 16.52 -12.47 -34.01
C SER A 18 17.06 -11.46 -33.01
N CYS A 19 16.26 -11.10 -32.00
CA CYS A 19 16.73 -10.31 -30.87
C CYS A 19 17.40 -11.22 -29.84
N THR A 20 18.61 -11.67 -30.14
CA THR A 20 19.58 -12.01 -29.09
C THR A 20 20.08 -10.69 -28.49
N ARG A 21 19.55 -10.33 -27.32
CA ARG A 21 20.17 -9.30 -26.48
C ARG A 21 20.62 -9.95 -25.17
N PRO A 22 21.93 -10.10 -24.94
CA PRO A 22 22.45 -10.38 -23.62
C PRO A 22 22.18 -9.14 -22.74
N GLU A 23 22.11 -9.34 -21.43
CA GLU A 23 21.86 -8.31 -20.40
C GLU A 23 20.37 -7.96 -20.17
N CYS A 24 19.58 -8.99 -19.80
CA CYS A 24 18.47 -8.77 -18.89
C CYS A 24 19.09 -8.58 -17.50
N GLY A 25 19.13 -7.33 -17.04
CA GLY A 25 19.62 -6.96 -15.73
C GLY A 25 18.97 -7.80 -14.63
N ALA A 26 19.77 -8.11 -13.62
CA ALA A 26 19.36 -8.78 -12.40
C ALA A 26 18.03 -8.21 -11.86
N PRO A 27 17.14 -9.03 -11.28
CA PRO A 27 15.95 -8.51 -10.62
C PRO A 27 16.38 -7.52 -9.52
N PRO A 28 15.63 -6.43 -9.30
CA PRO A 28 15.84 -5.61 -8.11
C PRO A 28 15.75 -6.54 -6.90
N GLU A 29 16.66 -6.39 -5.95
CA GLU A 29 16.65 -7.14 -4.70
C GLU A 29 15.25 -7.11 -4.09
N THR A 30 14.50 -8.18 -4.34
CA THR A 30 13.18 -8.37 -3.81
C THR A 30 13.39 -8.54 -2.32
N CYS A 31 12.79 -7.65 -1.54
CA CYS A 31 12.38 -7.95 -0.17
C CYS A 31 11.34 -9.07 -0.23
N ALA A 32 11.79 -10.26 -0.62
CA ALA A 32 11.11 -11.50 -0.35
C ALA A 32 11.23 -11.68 1.16
N SER A 33 10.12 -11.47 1.87
CA SER A 33 10.00 -12.05 3.20
C SER A 33 10.23 -13.55 3.05
N PRO A 34 11.22 -14.14 3.73
CA PRO A 34 11.34 -15.59 3.74
C PRO A 34 10.07 -16.13 4.41
N ALA A 35 9.27 -16.85 3.62
CA ALA A 35 8.25 -17.73 4.17
C ALA A 35 8.96 -18.73 5.11
N ALA A 36 8.49 -18.76 6.36
CA ALA A 36 8.81 -19.71 7.41
C ALA A 36 10.24 -19.65 8.03
N ALA A 37 10.39 -18.77 9.02
CA ALA A 37 11.06 -19.13 10.27
C ALA A 37 10.10 -18.77 11.43
N ALA A 38 9.24 -19.71 11.78
CA ALA A 38 8.50 -19.66 13.03
C ALA A 38 9.49 -19.96 14.16
N ASP A 39 10.00 -18.92 14.82
CA ASP A 39 10.37 -18.95 16.25
C ASP A 39 10.99 -17.61 16.64
N THR A 40 10.14 -16.73 17.18
CA THR A 40 10.37 -15.53 18.04
C THR A 40 9.38 -14.39 17.76
N ALA A 41 8.13 -14.72 17.38
CA ALA A 41 7.05 -13.77 17.63
C ALA A 41 6.90 -13.64 19.15
N LEU A 42 7.14 -12.43 19.66
CA LEU A 42 6.81 -12.10 21.05
C LEU A 42 5.33 -12.45 21.29
N PRO A 43 4.98 -13.02 22.45
CA PRO A 43 3.60 -13.42 22.72
C PRO A 43 2.69 -12.20 22.62
N MET A 44 1.79 -12.21 21.64
CA MET A 44 0.72 -11.22 21.54
C MET A 44 -0.21 -11.38 22.74
N PRO A 45 -0.70 -10.27 23.34
CA PRO A 45 -1.69 -10.35 24.41
C PRO A 45 -2.94 -11.12 23.97
N PRO A 46 -3.71 -11.70 24.90
CA PRO A 46 -4.87 -12.53 24.57
C PRO A 46 -5.87 -11.79 23.66
N LYS A 47 -6.22 -12.42 22.54
CA LYS A 47 -7.19 -11.90 21.56
C LYS A 47 -8.54 -11.73 22.24
N GLY A 48 -8.98 -10.48 22.43
CA GLY A 48 -10.40 -10.18 22.62
C GLY A 48 -11.21 -10.57 21.38
N PRO A 49 -12.55 -10.38 21.37
CA PRO A 49 -13.28 -10.49 20.11
C PRO A 49 -12.68 -9.55 19.05
N PRO A 50 -12.65 -9.94 17.77
CA PRO A 50 -12.18 -9.05 16.72
C PRO A 50 -12.91 -7.71 16.74
N ALA A 51 -12.21 -6.63 16.44
CA ALA A 51 -12.81 -5.31 16.38
C ALA A 51 -13.85 -5.22 15.26
N ASP A 52 -14.92 -4.47 15.51
CA ASP A 52 -15.95 -4.19 14.52
C ASP A 52 -15.54 -2.99 13.64
N ASN A 53 -15.36 -3.25 12.34
CA ASN A 53 -15.02 -2.24 11.33
C ASN A 53 -16.15 -2.04 10.30
N PHE A 54 -17.35 -2.62 10.49
CA PHE A 54 -18.40 -2.66 9.46
C PHE A 54 -18.77 -1.28 8.94
N ARG A 55 -18.86 -0.28 9.83
CA ARG A 55 -19.15 1.12 9.44
C ARG A 55 -18.12 1.72 8.49
N CYS A 56 -16.84 1.40 8.66
CA CYS A 56 -15.76 1.91 7.82
C CYS A 56 -15.72 1.15 6.49
N HIS A 57 -16.00 -0.15 6.52
CA HIS A 57 -16.04 -1.01 5.35
C HIS A 57 -17.17 -0.70 4.37
N VAL A 58 -18.19 0.09 4.76
CA VAL A 58 -19.22 0.57 3.83
C VAL A 58 -18.60 1.30 2.63
N CYS A 59 -17.61 2.17 2.88
CA CYS A 59 -16.93 2.95 1.84
C CYS A 59 -15.49 2.47 1.57
N HIS A 60 -14.86 1.81 2.54
CA HIS A 60 -13.47 1.36 2.45
C HIS A 60 -13.34 -0.17 2.50
N ILE A 61 -14.18 -0.87 1.74
CA ILE A 61 -14.25 -2.33 1.71
C ILE A 61 -12.92 -3.01 1.35
N ASN A 62 -12.04 -2.33 0.62
CA ASN A 62 -10.73 -2.86 0.24
C ASN A 62 -9.85 -3.19 1.46
N PHE A 63 -10.15 -2.62 2.64
CA PHE A 63 -9.44 -2.95 3.88
C PHE A 63 -10.04 -4.13 4.65
N ALA A 64 -11.17 -4.71 4.19
CA ALA A 64 -11.76 -5.87 4.85
C ALA A 64 -10.85 -7.10 4.79
N ASP A 65 -10.04 -7.22 3.73
CA ASP A 65 -9.11 -8.32 3.49
C ASP A 65 -7.63 -7.85 3.50
N GLU A 66 -7.36 -6.60 3.89
CA GLU A 66 -6.00 -6.05 3.89
C GLU A 66 -5.23 -6.50 5.14
N GLU A 67 -3.99 -6.96 4.95
CA GLU A 67 -3.19 -7.62 5.98
C GLU A 67 -3.10 -6.82 7.30
N LEU A 68 -2.80 -5.52 7.22
CA LEU A 68 -2.69 -4.68 8.41
C LEU A 68 -4.03 -4.58 9.13
N ALA A 69 -5.10 -4.24 8.40
CA ALA A 69 -6.44 -4.08 8.97
C ALA A 69 -6.97 -5.39 9.59
N VAL A 70 -6.79 -6.53 8.93
CA VAL A 70 -7.21 -7.85 9.43
C VAL A 70 -6.45 -8.22 10.70
N ASN A 71 -5.12 -8.13 10.67
CA ASN A 71 -4.28 -8.50 11.82
C ASN A 71 -4.58 -7.62 13.04
N HIS A 72 -4.82 -6.31 12.84
CA HIS A 72 -5.19 -5.41 13.92
C HIS A 72 -6.60 -5.69 14.44
N ALA A 73 -7.57 -5.94 13.55
CA ALA A 73 -8.92 -6.28 13.95
C ALA A 73 -8.95 -7.55 14.81
N GLU A 74 -8.21 -8.59 14.42
CA GLU A 74 -8.06 -9.83 15.23
C GLU A 74 -7.43 -9.58 16.61
N ALA A 75 -6.62 -8.54 16.75
CA ALA A 75 -6.04 -8.11 18.02
C ALA A 75 -6.97 -7.16 18.81
N GLY A 76 -8.21 -6.94 18.35
CA GLY A 76 -9.17 -6.03 18.98
C GLY A 76 -8.90 -4.55 18.70
N VAL A 77 -8.08 -4.24 17.69
CA VAL A 77 -7.76 -2.88 17.26
C VAL A 77 -8.52 -2.57 15.97
N GLY A 78 -9.63 -1.84 16.10
CA GLY A 78 -10.45 -1.41 14.96
C GLY A 78 -9.95 -0.13 14.29
N CYS A 79 -10.53 0.21 13.14
CA CYS A 79 -10.16 1.39 12.34
C CYS A 79 -10.15 2.67 13.19
N GLU A 80 -11.16 2.86 14.05
CA GLU A 80 -11.32 4.05 14.88
C GLU A 80 -10.20 4.25 15.90
N LYS A 81 -9.49 3.17 16.28
CA LYS A 81 -8.38 3.27 17.24
C LYS A 81 -7.23 4.11 16.69
N CYS A 82 -7.05 4.11 15.36
CA CYS A 82 -6.02 4.88 14.67
C CYS A 82 -6.61 6.08 13.91
N HIS A 83 -7.79 5.94 13.31
CA HIS A 83 -8.40 6.98 12.47
C HIS A 83 -9.41 7.87 13.20
N GLY A 84 -9.60 7.64 14.50
CA GLY A 84 -10.59 8.35 15.32
C GLY A 84 -12.02 7.93 14.99
N LYS A 85 -12.99 8.52 15.71
CA LYS A 85 -14.39 8.14 15.57
C LYS A 85 -14.94 8.49 14.20
N SER A 86 -14.50 9.54 13.53
CA SER A 86 -14.84 9.86 12.14
C SER A 86 -16.35 9.88 11.84
N ASP A 87 -17.19 10.26 12.80
CA ASP A 87 -18.65 10.22 12.66
C ASP A 87 -19.15 11.18 11.56
N ALA A 88 -18.57 12.39 11.49
CA ALA A 88 -18.87 13.36 10.45
C ALA A 88 -18.42 12.89 9.06
N HIS A 89 -17.26 12.23 8.98
CA HIS A 89 -16.75 11.64 7.74
C HIS A 89 -17.67 10.52 7.23
N CYS A 90 -18.08 9.60 8.11
CA CYS A 90 -18.97 8.50 7.74
C CYS A 90 -20.38 8.97 7.36
N SER A 91 -20.79 10.15 7.79
CA SER A 91 -22.11 10.73 7.45
C SER A 91 -22.08 11.61 6.20
N ASP A 92 -20.91 11.79 5.57
CA ASP A 92 -20.70 12.67 4.43
C ASP A 92 -20.50 11.87 3.13
N GLU A 93 -21.60 11.71 2.39
CA GLU A 93 -21.62 11.00 1.11
C GLU A 93 -20.89 11.75 -0.02
N ASP A 94 -20.65 13.06 0.11
CA ASP A 94 -19.88 13.85 -0.86
C ASP A 94 -18.35 13.71 -0.65
N ASN A 95 -17.95 13.04 0.43
CA ASN A 95 -16.57 12.80 0.86
C ASN A 95 -15.74 14.09 0.96
N ILE A 96 -16.33 15.22 1.37
CA ILE A 96 -15.60 16.49 1.54
C ILE A 96 -14.99 16.63 2.95
N THR A 97 -15.54 15.91 3.91
CA THR A 97 -15.15 15.85 5.31
C THR A 97 -14.04 14.82 5.47
N ALA A 98 -12.91 15.24 6.02
CA ALA A 98 -11.81 14.34 6.35
C ALA A 98 -12.19 13.40 7.52
N PRO A 99 -11.60 12.19 7.62
CA PRO A 99 -11.63 11.43 8.86
C PRO A 99 -10.92 12.22 9.98
N ASP A 100 -11.21 11.87 11.24
CA ASP A 100 -10.68 12.60 12.40
C ASP A 100 -9.15 12.61 12.43
N ILE A 101 -8.54 11.49 12.04
CA ILE A 101 -7.09 11.32 12.03
C ILE A 101 -6.63 10.81 10.66
N MET A 102 -5.73 11.58 10.05
CA MET A 102 -4.89 11.15 8.93
C MET A 102 -3.43 11.24 9.33
N TYR A 103 -2.60 10.35 8.80
CA TYR A 103 -1.17 10.35 9.10
C TYR A 103 -0.38 11.00 7.95
N ALA A 104 0.16 12.19 8.23
CA ALA A 104 1.31 12.72 7.51
C ALA A 104 2.52 11.78 7.70
N LYS A 105 3.51 11.84 6.80
CA LYS A 105 4.63 10.88 6.79
C LYS A 105 5.31 10.79 8.16
N GLU A 106 5.55 11.94 8.76
CA GLU A 106 6.27 12.12 10.03
C GLU A 106 5.48 11.58 11.24
N ALA A 107 4.16 11.41 11.09
CA ALA A 107 3.27 10.92 12.14
C ALA A 107 3.03 9.41 12.08
N ILE A 108 3.42 8.72 11.00
CA ILE A 108 3.18 7.27 10.82
C ILE A 108 3.94 6.46 11.87
N THR A 109 5.27 6.60 11.93
CA THR A 109 6.11 5.83 12.86
C THR A 109 5.71 6.06 14.33
N PRO A 110 5.54 7.31 14.83
CA PRO A 110 5.08 7.53 16.20
C PRO A 110 3.71 6.88 16.50
N ALA A 111 2.79 6.86 15.54
CA ALA A 111 1.48 6.25 15.71
C ALA A 111 1.57 4.73 15.90
N CYS A 112 2.39 4.04 15.10
CA CYS A 112 2.64 2.61 15.26
C CYS A 112 3.30 2.30 16.62
N MET A 113 4.29 3.11 17.01
CA MET A 113 5.04 2.93 18.26
C MET A 113 4.21 3.18 19.53
N ALA A 114 3.02 3.78 19.42
CA ALA A 114 2.10 3.96 20.54
C ALA A 114 1.65 2.63 21.16
N CYS A 115 1.64 1.55 20.37
CA CYS A 115 1.38 0.19 20.84
C CYS A 115 2.56 -0.77 20.61
N HIS A 116 3.35 -0.57 19.56
CA HIS A 116 4.52 -1.38 19.26
C HIS A 116 5.78 -0.88 19.98
N THR A 117 5.88 -1.11 21.29
CA THR A 117 6.99 -0.59 22.11
C THR A 117 8.29 -1.39 22.00
N ALA A 118 8.25 -2.58 21.39
CA ALA A 118 9.41 -3.42 21.13
C ALA A 118 9.36 -3.94 19.68
N LEU A 119 10.47 -3.82 18.96
CA LEU A 119 10.62 -4.24 17.58
C LEU A 119 11.92 -5.02 17.40
N PRO A 120 12.00 -5.93 16.41
CA PRO A 120 13.24 -6.60 16.08
C PRO A 120 14.29 -5.61 15.53
N ALA A 121 15.58 -5.99 15.61
CA ALA A 121 16.69 -5.08 15.31
C ALA A 121 16.75 -4.60 13.85
N ASP A 122 16.19 -5.36 12.92
CA ASP A 122 16.08 -5.03 11.49
C ASP A 122 15.13 -3.84 11.21
N HIS A 123 14.29 -3.44 12.16
CA HIS A 123 13.41 -2.28 12.03
C HIS A 123 14.11 -0.95 12.35
N LYS A 124 15.34 -0.99 12.89
CA LYS A 124 16.04 0.18 13.43
C LYS A 124 16.10 1.34 12.44
N SER A 125 16.49 1.08 11.19
CA SER A 125 16.63 2.13 10.18
C SER A 125 15.30 2.79 9.78
N VAL A 126 14.20 2.04 9.81
CA VAL A 126 12.84 2.56 9.54
C VAL A 126 12.36 3.43 10.70
N VAL A 127 12.56 2.97 11.94
CA VAL A 127 12.15 3.69 13.15
C VAL A 127 12.95 5.00 13.32
N GLU A 128 14.25 4.95 13.03
CA GLU A 128 15.14 6.11 13.11
C GLU A 128 15.02 7.05 11.89
N GLY A 129 14.29 6.65 10.84
CA GLY A 129 14.18 7.42 9.60
C GLY A 129 15.50 7.51 8.82
N THR A 130 16.40 6.54 8.99
CA THR A 130 17.74 6.50 8.37
C THR A 130 17.84 5.52 7.20
N ALA A 131 16.74 4.88 6.81
CA ALA A 131 16.70 4.01 5.64
C ALA A 131 17.02 4.78 4.34
N GLU A 132 17.71 4.14 3.39
CA GLU A 132 18.15 4.78 2.13
C GLU A 132 17.00 5.35 1.29
N LYS A 133 15.79 4.81 1.48
CA LYS A 133 14.54 5.35 0.95
C LYS A 133 13.63 5.58 2.15
N ASP A 134 12.86 6.68 2.13
CA ASP A 134 11.71 6.85 3.02
C ASP A 134 10.87 5.56 2.96
N ARG A 135 10.92 4.77 4.02
CA ARG A 135 10.09 3.59 4.22
C ARG A 135 9.29 3.76 5.50
N PHE A 136 8.06 3.29 5.47
CA PHE A 136 7.14 3.29 6.59
C PHE A 136 6.69 1.85 6.86
N CYS A 137 6.07 1.63 8.02
CA CYS A 137 5.61 0.31 8.46
C CYS A 137 4.69 -0.35 7.41
N THR A 138 3.82 0.44 6.80
CA THR A 138 2.88 0.01 5.74
C THR A 138 3.54 -0.28 4.39
N ASP A 139 4.84 -0.04 4.21
CA ASP A 139 5.50 -0.42 2.95
C ASP A 139 5.88 -1.90 2.96
N CYS A 140 5.87 -2.55 4.13
CA CYS A 140 6.14 -3.97 4.31
C CYS A 140 4.98 -4.74 4.99
N HIS A 141 4.24 -4.12 5.92
CA HIS A 141 3.21 -4.77 6.74
C HIS A 141 1.78 -4.61 6.24
N GLY A 142 1.59 -4.43 4.92
CA GLY A 142 0.28 -4.40 4.28
C GLY A 142 0.01 -3.15 3.46
N GLU A 143 -0.89 -3.22 2.48
CA GLU A 143 -1.19 -2.12 1.55
C GLU A 143 -2.21 -1.14 2.14
N HIS A 144 -1.90 -0.59 3.31
CA HIS A 144 -2.80 0.25 4.10
C HIS A 144 -2.86 1.71 3.60
N ARG A 145 -3.17 1.89 2.32
CA ARG A 145 -3.27 3.20 1.68
C ARG A 145 -4.35 3.22 0.61
N VAL A 146 -5.19 4.25 0.66
CA VAL A 146 -6.12 4.55 -0.43
C VAL A 146 -5.33 4.93 -1.69
N ALA A 147 -5.40 4.07 -2.70
CA ALA A 147 -4.63 4.17 -3.95
C ALA A 147 -5.12 5.32 -4.85
N VAL A 148 -6.44 5.45 -5.01
CA VAL A 148 -7.06 6.50 -5.83
C VAL A 148 -7.85 7.43 -4.92
N ARG A 149 -7.61 8.73 -5.05
CA ARG A 149 -8.30 9.77 -4.28
C ARG A 149 -8.94 10.78 -5.21
N SER A 150 -10.25 10.93 -5.12
CA SER A 150 -11.00 12.03 -5.75
C SER A 150 -10.94 13.32 -4.92
N ARG A 151 -10.53 13.20 -3.65
CA ARG A 151 -10.43 14.30 -2.68
C ARG A 151 -9.09 14.22 -1.99
N ALA A 152 -8.43 15.36 -1.85
CA ALA A 152 -7.15 15.45 -1.16
C ALA A 152 -7.28 16.42 0.00
N TRP A 153 -6.80 16.02 1.16
CA TRP A 153 -6.73 16.86 2.35
C TRP A 153 -5.28 17.04 2.78
N ASP A 154 -5.04 18.17 3.45
CA ASP A 154 -3.87 18.33 4.28
C ASP A 154 -3.99 17.34 5.45
N LYS A 155 -3.06 16.39 5.51
CA LYS A 155 -3.16 15.27 6.46
C LYS A 155 -2.96 15.68 7.91
N THR A 156 -2.39 16.86 8.15
CA THR A 156 -2.12 17.38 9.49
C THR A 156 -3.32 18.18 10.03
N THR A 157 -4.00 18.90 9.15
CA THR A 157 -5.06 19.86 9.53
C THR A 157 -6.47 19.40 9.16
N GLY A 158 -6.60 18.38 8.30
CA GLY A 158 -7.88 17.91 7.77
C GLY A 158 -8.51 18.85 6.73
N LYS A 159 -7.83 19.93 6.35
CA LYS A 159 -8.37 20.91 5.38
C LYS A 159 -8.34 20.34 3.97
N LEU A 160 -9.46 20.49 3.24
CA LEU A 160 -9.57 20.07 1.85
C LEU A 160 -8.63 20.91 0.95
N ILE A 161 -7.81 20.23 0.16
CA ILE A 161 -6.89 20.80 -0.84
C ILE A 161 -7.50 20.70 -2.24
N VAL A 162 -8.04 19.54 -2.59
CA VAL A 162 -8.63 19.26 -3.92
C VAL A 162 -10.05 18.75 -3.73
N ARG A 163 -11.00 19.40 -4.42
CA ARG A 163 -12.41 19.05 -4.50
C ARG A 163 -12.74 18.45 -5.86
#